data_AF-A0A9D9GY80-F1
#
_entry.id   AF-A0A9D9GY80-F1
#
_cell.length_a   1.000
_cell.length_b   1.000
_cell.length_c   1.000
_cell.angle_alpha   90.00
_cell.angle_beta   90.00
_cell.angle_gamma   90.00
#
_symmetry.space_group_name_H-M   'P 1'
#
loop_
_entity.id
_entity.type
_entity.pdbx_description
1 polymer ?
#
loop_
_entity_poly.entity_id
_entity_poly.type
_entity_poly.pdbx_seq_one_letter_code
_entity_poly.pdbx_strand_id
1 'polypeptide(L)'
;MKRSFQILILAMLLTVSCGIHERNMATAYYGPWQKVQFEGTVADSVKTNYLLTLKYRVHSGDGTFTLQLSAADNPKGKKDAVTYTGKRYTQRGIPSDNDATLWQLVCDEASGNVIFNFLYDKSENSLLLLDENFEKPSPESDYKLTRVK
;
A
#
# COMPACT_ATOMS: atom_id res chain seq x y z
N MET A 1 28.39 -29.13 -36.12
CA MET A 1 28.12 -27.95 -35.25
C MET A 1 26.60 -27.82 -35.00
N LYS A 2 26.02 -28.66 -34.12
CA LYS A 2 24.55 -28.70 -33.84
C LYS A 2 24.20 -29.16 -32.40
N ARG A 3 25.13 -29.05 -31.43
CA ARG A 3 24.91 -29.51 -30.04
C ARG A 3 24.63 -28.38 -29.03
N SER A 4 24.68 -27.12 -29.46
CA SER A 4 24.55 -25.97 -28.56
C SER A 4 23.12 -25.43 -28.42
N PHE A 5 22.27 -25.60 -29.45
CA PHE A 5 20.89 -25.09 -29.43
C PHE A 5 19.92 -25.93 -28.59
N GLN A 6 20.11 -27.25 -28.51
CA GLN A 6 19.18 -28.15 -27.81
C GLN A 6 19.27 -28.02 -26.28
N ILE A 7 20.46 -27.70 -25.76
CA ILE A 7 20.70 -27.49 -24.32
C ILE A 7 20.08 -26.17 -23.85
N LEU A 8 20.15 -25.12 -24.67
CA LEU A 8 19.58 -23.81 -24.36
C LEU A 8 18.04 -23.84 -24.29
N ILE A 9 17.40 -24.58 -25.20
CA ILE A 9 15.93 -24.75 -25.23
C ILE A 9 15.44 -25.53 -24.00
N LEU A 10 16.14 -26.60 -23.60
CA LEU A 10 15.79 -27.39 -22.42
C LEU A 10 15.93 -26.58 -21.11
N ALA A 11 16.98 -25.74 -21.00
CA ALA A 11 17.17 -24.86 -19.85
C ALA A 11 16.10 -23.75 -19.75
N MET A 12 15.63 -23.19 -20.87
CA MET A 12 14.50 -22.24 -20.89
C MET A 12 13.19 -22.91 -20.49
N LEU A 13 12.91 -24.13 -20.96
CA LEU A 13 11.70 -24.87 -20.59
C LEU A 13 11.67 -25.23 -19.10
N LEU A 14 12.80 -25.64 -18.52
CA LEU A 14 12.89 -25.93 -17.09
C LEU A 14 12.75 -24.68 -16.21
N THR A 15 13.36 -23.55 -16.59
CA THR A 15 13.21 -22.29 -15.86
C THR A 15 11.78 -21.74 -15.93
N VAL A 16 11.12 -21.88 -17.08
CA VAL A 16 9.70 -21.52 -17.24
C VAL A 16 8.81 -22.42 -16.38
N SER A 17 9.03 -23.75 -16.37
CA SER A 17 8.24 -24.68 -15.56
C SER A 17 8.44 -24.44 -14.05
N CYS A 18 9.68 -24.21 -13.61
CA CYS A 18 9.99 -23.89 -12.21
C CYS A 18 9.31 -22.58 -11.79
N GLY A 19 9.44 -21.52 -12.59
CA GLY A 19 8.83 -20.22 -12.32
C GLY A 19 7.29 -20.20 -12.42
N ILE A 20 6.66 -21.12 -13.16
CA ILE A 20 5.20 -21.28 -13.18
C ILE A 20 4.74 -22.03 -11.91
N HIS A 21 5.44 -23.08 -11.51
CA HIS A 21 5.10 -23.84 -10.31
C HIS A 21 5.22 -22.99 -9.03
N GLU A 22 6.32 -22.25 -8.86
CA GLU A 22 6.52 -21.34 -7.73
C GLU A 22 5.46 -20.23 -7.66
N ARG A 23 5.08 -19.66 -8.80
CA ARG A 23 4.00 -18.64 -8.87
C ARG A 23 2.64 -19.20 -8.48
N ASN A 24 2.36 -20.45 -8.84
CA ASN A 24 1.10 -21.12 -8.49
C ASN A 24 1.06 -21.45 -6.99
N MET A 25 2.17 -21.92 -6.40
CA MET A 25 2.25 -22.20 -4.96
C MET A 25 2.16 -20.93 -4.11
N ALA A 26 2.84 -19.86 -4.49
CA ALA A 26 2.76 -18.57 -3.78
C ALA A 26 1.34 -17.97 -3.82
N THR A 27 0.61 -18.18 -4.91
CA THR A 27 -0.79 -17.73 -5.03
C THR A 27 -1.74 -18.60 -4.20
N ALA A 28 -1.49 -19.91 -4.11
CA ALA A 28 -2.27 -20.79 -3.24
C ALA A 28 -2.09 -20.44 -1.74
N TYR A 29 -0.88 -20.05 -1.32
CA TYR A 29 -0.61 -19.74 0.08
C TYR A 29 -1.01 -18.31 0.49
N TYR A 30 -0.67 -17.30 -0.32
CA TYR A 30 -0.93 -15.89 0.02
C TYR A 30 -2.23 -15.36 -0.59
N GLY A 31 -2.93 -16.14 -1.42
CA GLY A 31 -4.12 -15.71 -2.16
C GLY A 31 -3.76 -14.89 -3.39
N PRO A 32 -4.75 -14.42 -4.18
CA PRO A 32 -4.51 -13.58 -5.34
C PRO A 32 -3.95 -12.21 -4.95
N TRP A 33 -3.34 -11.53 -5.92
CA TRP A 33 -3.00 -10.12 -5.76
C TRP A 33 -4.26 -9.28 -5.75
N GLN A 34 -4.30 -8.31 -4.85
CA GLN A 34 -5.31 -7.28 -4.77
C GLN A 34 -4.67 -5.90 -4.91
N LYS A 35 -5.38 -5.01 -5.59
CA LYS A 35 -5.08 -3.59 -5.64
C LYS A 35 -6.28 -2.85 -5.09
N VAL A 36 -6.05 -1.94 -4.15
CA VAL A 36 -7.11 -1.07 -3.61
C VAL A 36 -6.63 0.36 -3.61
N GLN A 37 -7.57 1.28 -3.66
CA GLN A 37 -7.28 2.71 -3.65
C GLN A 37 -8.14 3.38 -2.60
N PHE A 38 -7.55 4.32 -1.87
CA PHE A 38 -8.21 5.18 -0.92
C PHE A 38 -7.95 6.63 -1.30
N GLU A 39 -8.93 7.48 -1.05
CA GLU A 39 -8.80 8.89 -1.35
C GLU A 39 -9.51 9.76 -0.32
N GLY A 40 -9.00 10.97 -0.14
CA GLY A 40 -9.58 11.98 0.76
C GLY A 40 -8.83 13.29 0.67
N THR A 41 -9.32 14.30 1.36
CA THR A 41 -8.65 15.59 1.50
C THR A 41 -8.38 15.78 2.98
N VAL A 42 -7.10 15.82 3.35
CA VAL A 42 -6.69 16.09 4.73
C VAL A 42 -6.64 17.59 4.92
N ALA A 43 -7.36 18.10 5.92
CA ALA A 43 -7.47 19.53 6.24
C ALA A 43 -6.75 19.86 7.55
N ASP A 44 -5.44 19.65 7.55
CA ASP A 44 -4.54 20.10 8.62
C ASP A 44 -4.16 21.58 8.40
N SER A 45 -2.89 21.95 8.50
CA SER A 45 -2.38 23.30 8.20
C SER A 45 -2.69 23.75 6.76
N VAL A 46 -2.65 22.82 5.80
CA VAL A 46 -3.00 23.06 4.39
C VAL A 46 -3.84 21.90 3.87
N LYS A 47 -4.93 22.22 3.17
CA LYS A 47 -5.79 21.21 2.53
C LYS A 47 -5.01 20.47 1.45
N THR A 48 -4.82 19.18 1.67
CA THR A 48 -4.01 18.31 0.81
C THR A 48 -4.84 17.11 0.37
N ASN A 49 -4.88 16.87 -0.93
CA ASN A 49 -5.53 15.71 -1.54
C ASN A 49 -4.61 14.49 -1.46
N TYR A 50 -5.11 13.41 -0.87
CA TYR A 50 -4.44 12.12 -0.74
C TYR A 50 -5.04 11.13 -1.74
N LEU A 51 -4.15 10.45 -2.46
CA LEU A 51 -4.48 9.29 -3.29
C LEU A 51 -3.55 8.13 -2.94
N LEU A 52 -4.04 7.20 -2.13
CA LEU A 52 -3.28 6.04 -1.68
C LEU A 52 -3.67 4.81 -2.49
N THR A 53 -2.71 4.21 -3.18
CA THR A 53 -2.86 2.92 -3.85
C THR A 53 -2.07 1.86 -3.08
N LEU A 54 -2.73 0.78 -2.69
CA LEU A 54 -2.10 -0.38 -2.04
C LEU A 54 -2.11 -1.58 -2.97
N LYS A 55 -1.04 -2.37 -2.92
CA LYS A 55 -0.94 -3.67 -3.57
C LYS A 55 -0.50 -4.71 -2.55
N TYR A 56 -1.29 -5.74 -2.36
CA TYR A 56 -1.02 -6.80 -1.39
C TYR A 56 -1.67 -8.12 -1.84
N ARG A 57 -1.30 -9.20 -1.17
CA ARG A 57 -1.89 -10.52 -1.36
C ARG A 57 -3.05 -10.70 -0.37
N VAL A 58 -4.18 -11.28 -0.78
CA VAL A 58 -5.42 -11.31 0.03
C VAL A 58 -5.23 -11.93 1.43
N HIS A 59 -4.32 -12.90 1.58
CA HIS A 59 -4.02 -13.54 2.87
C HIS A 59 -2.75 -12.99 3.52
N SER A 60 -2.24 -11.86 3.05
CA SER A 60 -1.10 -11.16 3.64
C SER A 60 -1.57 -9.90 4.36
N GLY A 61 -1.10 -9.74 5.60
CA GLY A 61 -1.26 -8.51 6.36
C GLY A 61 -0.48 -7.35 5.75
N ASP A 62 0.56 -7.59 4.96
CA ASP A 62 1.48 -6.55 4.49
C ASP A 62 1.36 -6.30 2.99
N GLY A 63 1.96 -5.22 2.51
CA GLY A 63 1.93 -4.87 1.09
C GLY A 63 2.89 -3.78 0.70
N THR A 64 2.75 -3.31 -0.53
CA THR A 64 3.40 -2.09 -1.00
C THR A 64 2.38 -1.00 -1.24
N PHE A 65 2.84 0.25 -1.28
CA PHE A 65 1.99 1.39 -1.54
C PHE A 65 2.61 2.39 -2.51
N THR A 66 1.72 3.20 -3.10
CA THR A 66 2.03 4.47 -3.72
C THR A 66 1.07 5.50 -3.15
N LEU A 67 1.58 6.58 -2.57
CA LEU A 67 0.79 7.68 -2.04
C LEU A 67 1.12 8.95 -2.81
N GLN A 68 0.10 9.56 -3.43
CA GLN A 68 0.24 10.83 -4.12
C GLN A 68 -0.45 11.94 -3.31
N LEU A 69 0.30 13.00 -3.03
CA LEU A 69 -0.16 14.19 -2.31
C LEU A 69 -0.16 15.38 -3.26
N SER A 70 -1.27 16.12 -3.30
CA SER A 70 -1.42 17.32 -4.12
C SER A 70 -2.18 18.39 -3.35
N ALA A 71 -1.95 19.67 -3.64
CA ALA A 71 -2.76 20.73 -3.05
C ALA A 71 -4.25 20.56 -3.42
N ALA A 72 -5.17 20.97 -2.53
CA ALA A 72 -6.60 20.69 -2.70
C ALA A 72 -7.22 21.30 -3.98
N ASP A 73 -6.67 22.42 -4.45
CA ASP A 73 -7.02 23.10 -5.69
C ASP A 73 -6.52 22.37 -6.94
N ASN A 74 -5.62 21.40 -6.78
CA ASN A 74 -5.09 20.57 -7.84
C ASN A 74 -5.75 19.18 -7.86
N PRO A 75 -6.18 18.68 -9.04
CA PRO A 75 -6.78 17.35 -9.13
C PRO A 75 -5.79 16.23 -8.74
N LYS A 76 -6.30 15.22 -8.02
CA LYS A 76 -5.56 14.00 -7.65
C LYS A 76 -4.95 13.31 -8.88
N GLY A 77 -3.72 12.83 -8.76
CA GLY A 77 -3.04 12.04 -9.80
C GLY A 77 -2.41 12.86 -10.95
N LYS A 78 -2.34 14.19 -10.82
CA LYS A 78 -1.62 15.07 -11.77
C LYS A 78 -0.10 15.06 -11.54
N LYS A 79 0.66 15.58 -12.52
CA LYS A 79 2.14 15.64 -12.50
C LYS A 79 2.73 16.42 -11.32
N ASP A 80 1.97 17.35 -10.74
CA ASP A 80 2.44 18.20 -9.64
C ASP A 80 2.28 17.55 -8.25
N ALA A 81 1.88 16.28 -8.20
CA ALA A 81 1.75 15.55 -6.95
C ALA A 81 3.10 15.05 -6.43
N VAL A 82 3.37 15.28 -5.15
CA VAL A 82 4.46 14.60 -4.45
C VAL A 82 4.09 13.14 -4.30
N THR A 83 4.99 12.24 -4.70
CA THR A 83 4.73 10.79 -4.70
C THR A 83 5.66 10.08 -3.74
N TYR A 84 5.08 9.29 -2.84
CA TYR A 84 5.77 8.39 -1.93
C TYR A 84 5.53 6.94 -2.34
N THR A 85 6.55 6.11 -2.24
CA THR A 85 6.45 4.65 -2.39
C THR A 85 7.08 3.96 -1.21
N GLY A 86 6.64 2.72 -0.94
CA GLY A 86 7.28 1.90 0.06
C GLY A 86 6.45 0.70 0.47
N LYS A 87 6.63 0.28 1.73
CA LYS A 87 5.97 -0.88 2.32
C LYS A 87 4.87 -0.46 3.29
N ARG A 88 3.77 -1.21 3.29
CA ARG A 88 2.72 -1.15 4.30
C ARG A 88 2.88 -2.32 5.24
N TYR A 89 2.98 -2.03 6.52
CA TYR A 89 2.92 -3.01 7.60
C TYR A 89 1.58 -2.94 8.33
N THR A 90 1.04 -4.09 8.71
CA THR A 90 -0.12 -4.14 9.61
C THR A 90 0.33 -4.41 11.03
N GLN A 91 -0.14 -3.57 11.94
CA GLN A 91 0.05 -3.70 13.38
C GLN A 91 -1.31 -3.79 14.06
N ARG A 92 -1.29 -4.33 15.28
CA ARG A 92 -2.47 -4.46 16.13
C ARG A 92 -2.32 -3.50 17.30
N GLY A 93 -3.36 -2.72 17.54
CA GLY A 93 -3.47 -1.80 18.65
C GLY A 93 -3.01 -0.38 18.33
N ILE A 94 -3.63 0.55 19.03
CA ILE A 94 -3.20 1.94 19.26
C ILE A 94 -3.36 2.22 20.78
N PRO A 95 -2.80 3.30 21.35
CA PRO A 95 -2.88 3.55 22.79
C PRO A 95 -4.29 3.53 23.40
N SER A 96 -5.30 3.92 22.62
CA SER A 96 -6.71 3.96 23.06
C SER A 96 -7.51 2.69 22.76
N ASP A 97 -7.00 1.77 21.93
CA ASP A 97 -7.70 0.55 21.52
C ASP A 97 -6.69 -0.53 21.13
N ASN A 98 -6.58 -1.58 21.95
CA ASN A 98 -5.65 -2.69 21.74
C ASN A 98 -5.99 -3.58 20.53
N ASP A 99 -7.23 -3.51 20.03
CA ASP A 99 -7.73 -4.37 18.96
C ASP A 99 -7.81 -3.64 17.61
N ALA A 100 -7.46 -2.34 17.60
CA ALA A 100 -7.36 -1.53 16.39
C ALA A 100 -6.44 -2.15 15.33
N THR A 101 -6.80 -1.99 14.06
CA THR A 101 -5.92 -2.34 12.95
C THR A 101 -5.17 -1.09 12.49
N LEU A 102 -3.87 -1.04 12.76
CA LEU A 102 -2.99 0.06 12.36
C LEU A 102 -2.24 -0.31 11.08
N TRP A 103 -2.29 0.55 10.07
CA TRP A 103 -1.48 0.45 8.87
C TRP A 103 -0.39 1.50 8.89
N GLN A 104 0.85 1.04 8.94
CA GLN A 104 2.03 1.91 8.90
C GLN A 104 2.64 1.86 7.50
N LEU A 105 2.65 3.00 6.82
CA LEU A 105 3.29 3.18 5.52
C LEU A 105 4.71 3.70 5.74
N VAL A 106 5.69 2.83 5.54
CA VAL A 106 7.11 3.18 5.66
C VAL A 106 7.64 3.45 4.26
N CYS A 107 7.99 4.70 3.99
CA CYS A 107 8.51 5.10 2.69
C CYS A 107 9.92 4.54 2.46
N ASP A 108 10.26 4.30 1.19
CA ASP A 108 11.62 3.92 0.81
C ASP A 108 12.62 5.04 1.15
N GLU A 109 13.90 4.71 1.33
CA GLU A 109 14.94 5.67 1.76
C GLU A 109 15.05 6.89 0.83
N ALA A 110 14.83 6.68 -0.47
CA ALA A 110 14.82 7.75 -1.48
C ALA A 110 13.72 8.81 -1.23
N SER A 111 12.72 8.49 -0.42
CA SER A 111 11.62 9.36 -0.01
C SER A 111 11.80 9.96 1.40
N GLY A 112 13.00 9.87 1.98
CA GLY A 112 13.34 10.55 3.22
C GLY A 112 12.86 9.86 4.51
N ASN A 113 12.64 8.55 4.48
CA ASN A 113 12.22 7.74 5.64
C ASN A 113 10.92 8.23 6.33
N VAL A 114 10.03 8.88 5.57
CA VAL A 114 8.74 9.33 6.06
C VAL A 114 7.85 8.14 6.41
N ILE A 115 7.10 8.25 7.50
CA ILE A 115 6.14 7.24 7.95
C ILE A 115 4.75 7.87 8.04
N PHE A 116 3.74 7.19 7.50
CA PHE A 116 2.33 7.56 7.69
C PHE A 116 1.60 6.48 8.47
N ASN A 117 0.89 6.87 9.52
CA ASN A 117 0.12 5.97 10.37
C ASN A 117 -1.37 6.12 10.07
N PHE A 118 -2.03 5.04 9.68
CA PHE A 118 -3.46 5.04 9.40
C PHE A 118 -4.19 4.03 10.27
N LEU A 119 -5.22 4.47 10.99
CA LEU A 119 -6.19 3.57 11.59
C LEU A 119 -7.13 3.05 10.50
N TYR A 120 -7.21 1.73 10.32
CA TYR A 120 -8.08 1.11 9.34
C TYR A 120 -9.42 0.71 9.97
N ASP A 121 -10.51 1.29 9.44
CA ASP A 121 -11.86 0.89 9.77
C ASP A 121 -12.37 -0.11 8.73
N LYS A 122 -12.49 -1.37 9.15
CA LYS A 122 -12.99 -2.46 8.31
C LYS A 122 -14.49 -2.33 7.99
N SER A 123 -15.28 -1.75 8.89
CA SER A 123 -16.73 -1.63 8.71
C SER A 123 -17.07 -0.59 7.63
N GLU A 124 -16.32 0.51 7.62
CA GLU A 124 -16.54 1.61 6.69
C GLU A 124 -15.63 1.55 5.44
N ASN A 125 -14.64 0.63 5.43
CA ASN A 125 -13.57 0.61 4.43
C ASN A 125 -12.92 2.00 4.29
N SER A 126 -12.50 2.56 5.43
CA SER A 126 -11.86 3.87 5.49
C SER A 126 -10.56 3.85 6.28
N LEU A 127 -9.78 4.90 6.09
CA LEU A 127 -8.54 5.15 6.81
C LEU A 127 -8.64 6.50 7.51
N LEU A 128 -8.21 6.57 8.77
CA LEU A 128 -8.01 7.82 9.49
C LEU A 128 -6.50 8.04 9.66
N LEU A 129 -5.97 9.15 9.15
CA LEU A 129 -4.57 9.53 9.38
C LEU A 129 -4.39 9.86 10.87
N LEU A 130 -3.44 9.19 11.52
CA LEU A 130 -3.05 9.42 12.91
C LEU A 130 -1.81 10.32 12.96
N ASP A 131 -1.56 10.88 14.14
CA ASP A 131 -0.32 11.59 14.42
C ASP A 131 0.86 10.63 14.72
N GLU A 132 1.99 11.21 15.14
CA GLU A 132 3.20 10.47 15.51
C GLU A 132 3.07 9.64 16.79
N ASN A 133 2.09 9.95 17.64
CA ASN A 133 1.80 9.25 18.89
C ASN A 133 0.69 8.19 18.74
N PHE A 134 0.21 7.97 17.50
CA PHE A 134 -0.93 7.11 17.17
C PHE A 134 -2.26 7.59 17.79
N GLU A 135 -2.37 8.89 18.04
CA GLU A 135 -3.59 9.53 18.51
C GLU A 135 -4.46 9.97 17.34
N LYS A 136 -5.77 10.02 17.59
CA LYS A 136 -6.76 10.45 16.59
C LYS A 136 -6.81 11.97 16.56
N PRO A 137 -6.59 12.62 15.41
CA PRO A 137 -6.73 14.06 15.30
C PRO A 137 -8.20 14.49 15.38
N SER A 138 -8.44 15.76 15.73
CA SER A 138 -9.78 16.32 15.88
C SER A 138 -9.98 17.57 15.01
N PRO A 139 -11.04 17.64 14.19
CA PRO A 139 -12.07 16.61 14.00
C PRO A 139 -11.58 15.46 13.09
N GLU A 140 -11.98 14.20 13.40
CA GLU A 140 -11.55 13.03 12.62
C GLU A 140 -11.96 13.09 11.13
N SER A 141 -13.06 13.80 10.81
CA SER A 141 -13.53 13.97 9.43
C SER A 141 -12.49 14.58 8.50
N ASP A 142 -11.62 15.42 9.06
CA ASP A 142 -10.64 16.21 8.30
C ASP A 142 -9.40 15.39 7.97
N TYR A 143 -9.30 14.14 8.43
CA TYR A 143 -8.14 13.26 8.26
C TYR A 143 -8.52 11.91 7.64
N LYS A 144 -9.75 11.81 7.11
CA LYS A 144 -10.34 10.56 6.64
C LYS A 144 -10.15 10.34 5.14
N LEU A 145 -9.71 9.14 4.77
CA LEU A 145 -9.69 8.63 3.41
C LEU A 145 -10.73 7.52 3.26
N THR A 146 -11.44 7.51 2.14
CA THR A 146 -12.45 6.49 1.82
C THR A 146 -11.98 5.62 0.66
N ARG A 147 -12.35 4.34 0.69
CA ARG A 147 -12.00 3.42 -0.40
C ARG A 147 -12.73 3.81 -1.68
N VAL A 148 -11.97 3.93 -2.77
CA VAL A 148 -12.51 4.08 -4.13
C VAL A 148 -13.11 2.73 -4.54
N LYS A 149 -14.35 2.75 -5.02
CA LYS A 149 -15.08 1.56 -5.48
C LYS A 149 -14.61 1.08 -6.85
#